data_AF-A0A948RXB7-F1
#
_entry.id   AF-A0A948RXB7-F1
#
_cell.length_a   1.000
_cell.length_b   1.000
_cell.length_c   1.000
_cell.angle_alpha   90.00
_cell.angle_beta   90.00
_cell.angle_gamma   90.00
#
_symmetry.space_group_name_H-M   'P 1'
#
loop_
_entity.id
_entity.type
_entity.pdbx_description
1 polymer ?
#
loop_
_entity_poly.entity_id
_entity_poly.type
_entity_poly.pdbx_seq_one_letter_code
_entity_poly.pdbx_strand_id
1 'polypeptide(L)'
;MILSNVSIKTRLALGFGIVIFLTFIFGLTTLVKLNKLTGLNRDMYEHPLVVENAVRDIKLDITTMHRSMKDVVLSDDADEIKPLASQIDLKEKQYQRSFDLISKIYLGDKREIIEANDAFRDWKGIRSEVFILMEEGDSRAAGKITMDREAEHLAALDGRMEKIGEFAAFKADQLFLEVKRTGREAISVKRPSSPGRMR
;
A
#
# COMPACT_ATOMS: atom_id res chain seq x y z
N MET A 1 -28.51 54.06 -6.33
CA MET A 1 -28.48 55.38 -7.00
C MET A 1 -27.19 56.15 -6.66
N ILE A 2 -26.00 55.56 -6.95
CA ILE A 2 -24.67 56.18 -6.64
C ILE A 2 -23.74 56.21 -7.86
N LEU A 3 -24.10 55.57 -8.98
CA LEU A 3 -23.20 55.41 -10.13
C LEU A 3 -23.31 56.53 -11.18
N SER A 4 -24.29 57.43 -11.12
CA SER A 4 -24.61 58.36 -12.22
C SER A 4 -23.61 59.50 -12.43
N ASN A 5 -22.85 59.92 -11.41
CA ASN A 5 -21.87 61.03 -11.49
C ASN A 5 -20.39 60.61 -11.56
N VAL A 6 -20.11 59.33 -11.87
CA VAL A 6 -18.74 58.81 -11.91
C VAL A 6 -18.14 58.96 -13.32
N SER A 7 -16.93 59.52 -13.43
CA SER A 7 -16.22 59.69 -14.71
C SER A 7 -16.03 58.35 -15.44
N ILE A 8 -16.06 58.38 -16.78
CA ILE A 8 -15.93 57.19 -17.63
C ILE A 8 -14.64 56.40 -17.30
N LYS A 9 -13.54 57.10 -17.03
CA LYS A 9 -12.25 56.48 -16.65
C LYS A 9 -12.36 55.69 -15.35
N THR A 10 -13.04 56.24 -14.35
CA THR A 10 -13.23 55.60 -13.05
C THR A 10 -14.13 54.36 -13.16
N ARG A 11 -15.19 54.40 -13.97
CA ARG A 11 -16.04 53.21 -14.22
C ARG A 11 -15.26 52.08 -14.89
N LEU A 12 -14.40 52.41 -15.85
CA LEU A 12 -13.56 51.43 -16.54
C LEU A 12 -12.51 50.82 -15.61
N ALA A 13 -11.85 51.66 -14.79
CA ALA A 13 -10.89 51.20 -13.78
C ALA A 13 -11.54 50.31 -12.71
N LEU A 14 -12.76 50.63 -12.27
CA LEU A 14 -13.50 49.81 -11.30
C LEU A 14 -13.83 48.43 -11.87
N GLY A 15 -14.29 48.38 -13.14
CA GLY A 15 -14.58 47.12 -13.83
C GLY A 15 -13.33 46.24 -13.96
N PHE A 16 -12.21 46.81 -14.40
CA PHE A 16 -10.93 46.09 -14.45
C PHE A 16 -10.44 45.67 -13.07
N GLY A 17 -10.58 46.53 -12.06
CA GLY A 17 -10.21 46.23 -10.67
C GLY A 17 -10.97 45.03 -10.12
N ILE A 18 -12.27 44.94 -10.38
CA ILE A 18 -13.10 43.79 -9.97
C ILE A 18 -12.62 42.51 -10.67
N VAL A 19 -12.34 42.56 -11.98
CA VAL A 19 -11.83 41.38 -12.72
C VAL A 19 -10.48 40.92 -12.18
N ILE A 20 -9.56 41.85 -11.90
CA ILE A 20 -8.25 41.55 -11.31
C ILE A 20 -8.43 40.94 -9.92
N PHE A 21 -9.29 41.51 -9.08
CA PHE A 21 -9.56 41.02 -7.74
C PHE A 21 -10.15 39.59 -7.74
N LEU A 22 -11.14 39.33 -8.59
CA LEU A 22 -11.73 38.00 -8.75
C LEU A 22 -10.70 36.98 -9.27
N THR A 23 -9.85 37.40 -10.21
CA THR A 23 -8.76 36.55 -10.74
C THR A 23 -7.74 36.23 -9.66
N PHE A 24 -7.42 37.18 -8.79
CA PHE A 24 -6.49 37.00 -7.69
C PHE A 24 -7.02 36.00 -6.66
N ILE A 25 -8.28 36.13 -6.24
CA ILE A 25 -8.94 35.16 -5.35
C ILE A 25 -8.96 33.77 -5.98
N PHE A 26 -9.27 33.68 -7.27
CA PHE A 26 -9.24 32.42 -7.99
C PHE A 26 -7.84 31.79 -8.00
N GLY A 27 -6.80 32.59 -8.26
CA GLY A 27 -5.40 32.15 -8.20
C GLY A 27 -5.02 31.59 -6.83
N LEU A 28 -5.33 32.32 -5.76
CA LEU A 28 -5.09 31.90 -4.37
C LEU A 28 -5.77 30.56 -4.04
N THR A 29 -7.07 30.44 -4.33
CA THR A 29 -7.82 29.21 -4.05
C THR A 29 -7.32 28.02 -4.88
N THR A 30 -6.89 28.26 -6.11
CA THR A 30 -6.30 27.24 -6.98
C THR A 30 -4.96 26.74 -6.43
N LEU A 31 -4.08 27.64 -5.98
CA LEU A 31 -2.78 27.28 -5.42
C LEU A 31 -2.91 26.42 -4.15
N VAL A 32 -3.84 26.77 -3.24
CA VAL A 32 -4.10 25.97 -2.03
C VAL A 32 -4.58 24.57 -2.38
N LYS A 33 -5.50 24.44 -3.34
CA LYS A 33 -6.02 23.13 -3.80
C LYS A 33 -4.95 22.30 -4.51
N LEU A 34 -4.10 22.91 -5.32
CA LEU A 34 -2.98 22.23 -5.98
C LEU A 34 -1.98 21.67 -4.97
N ASN A 35 -1.59 22.45 -3.96
CA ASN A 35 -0.69 21.96 -2.91
C ASN A 35 -1.29 20.77 -2.14
N LYS A 36 -2.60 20.81 -1.85
CA LYS A 36 -3.30 19.68 -1.22
C LYS A 36 -3.32 18.43 -2.13
N LEU A 37 -3.57 18.60 -3.43
CA LEU A 37 -3.52 17.50 -4.40
C LEU A 37 -2.13 16.87 -4.49
N THR A 38 -1.07 17.68 -4.52
CA THR A 38 0.31 17.19 -4.55
C THR A 38 0.65 16.40 -3.29
N GLY A 39 0.22 16.87 -2.10
CA GLY A 39 0.39 16.14 -0.85
C GLY A 39 -0.32 14.79 -0.84
N LEU A 40 -1.61 14.76 -1.21
CA LEU A 40 -2.39 13.50 -1.25
C LEU A 40 -1.82 12.48 -2.25
N ASN A 41 -1.38 12.94 -3.42
CA ASN A 41 -0.72 12.06 -4.38
C ASN A 41 0.57 11.49 -3.80
N ARG A 42 1.40 12.34 -3.17
CA ARG A 42 2.63 11.88 -2.54
C ARG A 42 2.34 10.83 -1.46
N ASP A 43 1.38 11.08 -0.58
CA ASP A 43 1.01 10.15 0.49
C ASP A 43 0.52 8.80 -0.08
N MET A 44 -0.20 8.81 -1.20
CA MET A 44 -0.67 7.58 -1.87
C MET A 44 0.48 6.78 -2.50
N TYR A 45 1.44 7.44 -3.15
CA TYR A 45 2.58 6.78 -3.79
C TYR A 45 3.67 6.36 -2.79
N GLU A 46 3.81 7.05 -1.66
CA GLU A 46 4.85 6.77 -0.66
C GLU A 46 4.39 5.73 0.38
N HIS A 47 3.08 5.56 0.60
CA HIS A 47 2.58 4.68 1.67
C HIS A 47 1.76 3.48 1.16
N PRO A 48 0.47 3.59 0.79
CA PRO A 48 -0.35 2.39 0.70
C PRO A 48 -0.04 1.53 -0.52
N LEU A 49 0.35 2.14 -1.65
CA LEU A 49 0.78 1.39 -2.84
C LEU A 49 2.11 0.64 -2.62
N VAL A 50 3.03 1.25 -1.87
CA VAL A 50 4.31 0.60 -1.52
C VAL A 50 4.06 -0.57 -0.58
N VAL A 51 3.17 -0.42 0.40
CA VAL A 51 2.76 -1.51 1.29
C VAL A 51 2.10 -2.63 0.49
N GLU A 52 1.17 -2.33 -0.40
CA GLU A 52 0.47 -3.35 -1.21
C GLU A 52 1.46 -4.16 -2.06
N ASN A 53 2.41 -3.51 -2.72
CA ASN A 53 3.45 -4.19 -3.50
C ASN A 53 4.38 -5.01 -2.61
N ALA A 54 4.81 -4.49 -1.47
CA ALA A 54 5.62 -5.24 -0.52
C ALA A 54 4.88 -6.47 0.05
N VAL A 55 3.58 -6.38 0.29
CA VAL A 55 2.74 -7.52 0.70
C VAL A 55 2.68 -8.57 -0.40
N ARG A 56 2.53 -8.16 -1.67
CA ARG A 56 2.58 -9.09 -2.82
C ARG A 56 3.92 -9.81 -2.91
N ASP A 57 5.02 -9.08 -2.79
CA ASP A 57 6.38 -9.65 -2.82
C ASP A 57 6.57 -10.65 -1.67
N ILE A 58 6.10 -10.32 -0.46
CA ILE A 58 6.12 -11.23 0.69
C ILE A 58 5.33 -12.51 0.41
N LYS A 59 4.12 -12.42 -0.14
CA LYS A 59 3.31 -13.60 -0.46
C LYS A 59 4.01 -14.50 -1.48
N LEU A 60 4.69 -13.91 -2.47
CA LEU A 60 5.50 -14.65 -3.44
C LEU A 60 6.70 -15.34 -2.77
N ASP A 61 7.40 -14.66 -1.88
CA ASP A 61 8.55 -15.21 -1.16
C ASP A 61 8.14 -16.34 -0.21
N ILE A 62 7.04 -16.17 0.54
CA ILE A 62 6.43 -17.21 1.39
C ILE A 62 6.06 -18.43 0.55
N THR A 63 5.34 -18.23 -0.56
CA THR A 63 4.93 -19.34 -1.45
C THR A 63 6.14 -20.06 -2.04
N THR A 64 7.18 -19.32 -2.42
CA THR A 64 8.41 -19.90 -2.95
C THR A 64 9.13 -20.72 -1.89
N MET A 65 9.30 -20.17 -0.68
CA MET A 65 9.89 -20.90 0.45
C MET A 65 9.12 -22.17 0.77
N HIS A 66 7.79 -22.10 0.87
CA HIS A 66 6.95 -23.26 1.16
C HIS A 66 7.05 -24.34 0.07
N ARG A 67 7.13 -23.93 -1.20
CA ARG A 67 7.39 -24.88 -2.30
C ARG A 67 8.76 -25.54 -2.14
N SER A 68 9.81 -24.77 -1.93
CA SER A 68 11.16 -25.30 -1.75
C SER A 68 11.25 -26.24 -0.53
N MET A 69 10.49 -25.98 0.54
CA MET A 69 10.41 -26.88 1.70
C MET A 69 9.80 -28.24 1.33
N LYS A 70 8.81 -28.27 0.43
CA LYS A 70 8.27 -29.55 -0.08
C LYS A 70 9.31 -30.31 -0.89
N ASP A 71 10.08 -29.60 -1.70
CA ASP A 71 11.17 -30.20 -2.47
C ASP A 71 12.25 -30.75 -1.52
N VAL A 72 12.57 -30.04 -0.42
CA VAL A 72 13.51 -30.52 0.62
C VAL A 72 13.05 -31.84 1.22
N VAL A 73 11.78 -31.97 1.59
CA VAL A 73 11.23 -33.20 2.20
C VAL A 73 11.26 -34.39 1.22
N LEU A 74 11.24 -34.12 -0.09
CA LEU A 74 11.26 -35.14 -1.14
C LEU A 74 12.67 -35.52 -1.59
N SER A 75 13.71 -34.81 -1.15
CA SER A 75 15.09 -35.09 -1.51
C SER A 75 15.68 -36.25 -0.72
N ASP A 76 16.49 -37.06 -1.40
CA ASP A 76 17.10 -38.27 -0.86
C ASP A 76 18.49 -38.03 -0.25
N ASP A 77 19.18 -36.95 -0.62
CA ASP A 77 20.53 -36.66 -0.14
C ASP A 77 20.83 -35.17 0.13
N ALA A 78 21.93 -34.94 0.85
CA ALA A 78 22.36 -33.61 1.27
C ALA A 78 22.81 -32.71 0.11
N ASP A 79 23.20 -33.25 -1.04
CA ASP A 79 23.63 -32.47 -2.19
C ASP A 79 22.44 -31.87 -2.95
N GLU A 80 21.27 -32.52 -2.89
CA GLU A 80 20.00 -31.94 -3.34
C GLU A 80 19.43 -30.90 -2.36
N ILE A 81 19.59 -31.11 -1.05
CA ILE A 81 19.02 -30.23 -0.02
C ILE A 81 19.74 -28.87 0.05
N LYS A 82 21.07 -28.84 -0.09
CA LYS A 82 21.90 -27.61 -0.01
C LYS A 82 21.42 -26.45 -0.92
N PRO A 83 21.18 -26.65 -2.24
CA PRO A 83 20.70 -25.58 -3.10
C PRO A 83 19.29 -25.11 -2.72
N LEU A 84 18.41 -26.01 -2.27
CA LEU A 84 17.07 -25.66 -1.80
C LEU A 84 17.11 -24.83 -0.52
N ALA A 85 17.95 -25.20 0.45
CA ALA A 85 18.18 -24.43 1.66
C ALA A 85 18.71 -23.02 1.34
N SER A 86 19.66 -22.91 0.40
CA SER A 86 20.19 -21.63 -0.06
C SER A 86 19.12 -20.75 -0.73
N GLN A 87 18.21 -21.36 -1.49
CA GLN A 87 17.08 -20.67 -2.09
C GLN A 87 16.11 -20.14 -1.02
N ILE A 88 15.80 -20.97 -0.02
CA ILE A 88 14.94 -20.59 1.11
C ILE A 88 15.55 -19.41 1.88
N ASP A 89 16.84 -19.46 2.19
CA ASP A 89 17.55 -18.36 2.86
C ASP A 89 17.52 -17.06 2.07
N LEU A 90 17.69 -17.15 0.74
CA LEU A 90 17.59 -15.98 -0.14
C LEU A 90 16.18 -15.37 -0.09
N LYS A 91 15.15 -16.22 -0.15
CA LYS A 91 13.76 -15.79 -0.07
C LYS A 91 13.38 -15.23 1.29
N GLU A 92 13.90 -15.80 2.37
CA GLU A 92 13.73 -15.26 3.71
C GLU A 92 14.35 -13.86 3.85
N LYS A 93 15.53 -13.63 3.26
CA LYS A 93 16.14 -12.29 3.21
C LYS A 93 15.32 -11.30 2.38
N GLN A 94 14.67 -11.76 1.31
CA GLN A 94 13.78 -10.91 0.49
C GLN A 94 12.51 -10.55 1.28
N TYR A 95 11.87 -11.55 1.90
CA TYR A 95 10.78 -11.38 2.84
C TYR A 95 11.11 -10.33 3.91
N GLN A 96 12.24 -10.47 4.60
CA GLN A 96 12.62 -9.57 5.69
C GLN A 96 12.76 -8.12 5.21
N ARG A 97 13.36 -7.89 4.03
CA ARG A 97 13.49 -6.54 3.47
C ARG A 97 12.13 -5.90 3.17
N SER A 98 11.23 -6.66 2.57
CA SER A 98 9.86 -6.20 2.28
C SER A 98 9.07 -5.96 3.57
N PHE A 99 9.24 -6.83 4.56
CA PHE A 99 8.57 -6.72 5.85
C PHE A 99 9.06 -5.53 6.68
N ASP A 100 10.37 -5.27 6.68
CA ASP A 100 10.98 -4.10 7.33
C ASP A 100 10.48 -2.79 6.68
N LEU A 101 10.29 -2.79 5.36
CA LEU A 101 9.71 -1.65 4.65
C LEU A 101 8.28 -1.40 5.12
N ILE A 102 7.42 -2.42 5.11
CA ILE A 102 6.04 -2.32 5.60
C ILE A 102 6.03 -1.80 7.03
N SER A 103 6.84 -2.38 7.92
CA SER A 103 6.90 -2.00 9.35
C SER A 103 7.14 -0.50 9.55
N LYS A 104 7.98 0.10 8.70
CA LYS A 104 8.32 1.54 8.74
C LYS A 104 7.18 2.42 8.24
N ILE A 105 6.52 2.04 7.14
CA ILE A 105 5.60 2.93 6.42
C ILE A 105 4.12 2.62 6.64
N TYR A 106 3.79 1.50 7.30
CA TYR A 106 2.41 1.08 7.56
C TYR A 106 1.68 2.09 8.46
N LEU A 107 0.53 2.55 7.96
CA LEU A 107 -0.32 3.58 8.58
C LEU A 107 -1.43 3.00 9.47
N GLY A 108 -1.55 1.67 9.55
CA GLY A 108 -2.55 0.97 10.35
C GLY A 108 -2.08 0.68 11.77
N ASP A 109 -2.73 -0.31 12.40
CA ASP A 109 -2.40 -0.71 13.76
C ASP A 109 -1.04 -1.44 13.80
N LYS A 110 -0.09 -0.93 14.60
CA LYS A 110 1.23 -1.55 14.75
C LYS A 110 1.17 -2.96 15.35
N ARG A 111 0.09 -3.31 16.06
CA ARG A 111 -0.12 -4.69 16.54
C ARG A 111 -0.22 -5.70 15.41
N GLU A 112 -0.78 -5.32 14.26
CA GLU A 112 -0.89 -6.20 13.09
C GLU A 112 0.48 -6.57 12.52
N ILE A 113 1.44 -5.63 12.57
CA ILE A 113 2.83 -5.87 12.19
C ILE A 113 3.50 -6.84 13.18
N ILE A 114 3.28 -6.64 14.49
CA ILE A 114 3.84 -7.52 15.51
C ILE A 114 3.30 -8.94 15.34
N GLU A 115 1.98 -9.09 15.20
CA GLU A 115 1.32 -10.38 15.01
C GLU A 115 1.77 -11.08 13.72
N ALA A 116 1.97 -10.34 12.62
CA ALA A 116 2.49 -10.91 11.37
C ALA A 116 3.94 -11.40 11.52
N ASN A 117 4.78 -10.64 12.22
CA ASN A 117 6.15 -11.03 12.51
C ASN A 117 6.22 -12.27 13.42
N ASP A 118 5.36 -12.34 14.44
CA ASP A 118 5.26 -13.50 15.32
C ASP A 118 4.81 -14.74 14.54
N ALA A 119 3.79 -14.64 13.69
CA ALA A 119 3.35 -15.74 12.84
C ALA A 119 4.45 -16.23 11.88
N PHE A 120 5.24 -15.31 11.33
CA PHE A 120 6.39 -15.69 10.49
C PHE A 120 7.47 -16.42 11.30
N ARG A 121 7.78 -15.95 12.50
CA ARG A 121 8.76 -16.59 13.39
C ARG A 121 8.31 -18.01 13.78
N ASP A 122 7.03 -18.19 14.08
CA ASP A 122 6.48 -19.49 14.42
C ASP A 122 6.57 -20.45 13.22
N TRP A 123 6.20 -19.99 12.03
CA TRP A 123 6.35 -20.77 10.80
C TRP A 123 7.82 -21.08 10.48
N LYS A 124 8.74 -20.13 10.67
CA LYS A 124 10.18 -20.36 10.53
C LYS A 124 10.69 -21.46 11.48
N GLY A 125 10.21 -21.47 12.73
CA GLY A 125 10.56 -22.50 13.71
C GLY A 125 10.23 -23.92 13.20
N ILE A 126 9.08 -24.07 12.56
CA ILE A 126 8.67 -25.35 11.92
C ILE A 126 9.62 -25.73 10.79
N ARG A 127 9.99 -24.78 9.93
CA ARG A 127 10.96 -25.05 8.85
C ARG A 127 12.32 -25.50 9.39
N SER A 128 12.80 -24.88 10.48
CA SER A 128 14.03 -25.30 11.14
C SER A 128 13.94 -26.72 11.70
N GLU A 129 12.80 -27.11 12.28
CA GLU A 129 12.55 -28.48 12.74
C GLU A 129 12.58 -29.49 11.57
N VAL A 130 11.99 -29.13 10.43
CA VAL A 130 12.04 -29.95 9.21
C VAL A 130 13.48 -30.15 8.71
N PHE A 131 14.29 -29.09 8.67
CA PHE A 131 15.70 -29.22 8.26
C PHE A 131 16.50 -30.15 9.17
N ILE A 132 16.30 -30.07 10.49
CA ILE A 132 16.97 -30.95 11.46
C ILE A 132 16.61 -32.42 11.18
N LEU A 133 15.33 -32.72 10.98
CA LEU A 133 14.88 -34.09 10.68
C LEU A 133 15.45 -34.61 9.35
N MET A 134 15.58 -33.75 8.35
CA MET A 134 16.21 -34.12 7.08
C MET A 134 17.71 -34.39 7.24
N GLU A 135 18.42 -33.61 8.07
CA GLU A 135 19.82 -33.88 8.40
C GLU A 135 20.02 -35.20 9.17
N GLU A 136 19.05 -35.57 10.00
CA GLU A 136 19.00 -36.85 10.73
C GLU A 136 18.56 -38.04 9.85
N GLY A 137 18.11 -37.79 8.62
CA GLY A 137 17.63 -38.80 7.67
C GLY A 137 16.21 -39.29 7.93
N ASP A 138 15.42 -38.59 8.76
CA ASP A 138 14.01 -38.92 9.04
C ASP A 138 13.04 -38.12 8.15
N SER A 139 13.11 -38.37 6.83
CA SER A 139 12.24 -37.72 5.85
C SER A 139 10.74 -38.01 6.10
N ARG A 140 10.42 -39.13 6.77
CA ARG A 140 9.04 -39.47 7.13
C ARG A 140 8.50 -38.54 8.21
N ALA A 141 9.26 -38.29 9.28
CA ALA A 141 8.86 -37.34 10.31
C ALA A 141 8.81 -35.90 9.74
N ALA A 142 9.80 -35.53 8.92
CA ALA A 142 9.84 -34.23 8.25
C ALA A 142 8.59 -33.98 7.38
N GLY A 143 8.17 -34.97 6.59
CA GLY A 143 6.95 -34.89 5.79
C GLY A 143 5.69 -34.79 6.63
N LYS A 144 5.60 -35.50 7.77
CA LYS A 144 4.45 -35.41 8.67
C LYS A 144 4.29 -34.01 9.26
N ILE A 145 5.38 -33.38 9.71
CA ILE A 145 5.35 -32.01 10.25
C ILE A 145 4.88 -31.01 9.18
N THR A 146 5.42 -31.15 7.97
CA THR A 146 5.08 -30.33 6.80
C THR A 146 3.59 -30.45 6.45
N MET A 147 3.00 -31.65 6.55
CA MET A 147 1.58 -31.86 6.26
C MET A 147 0.65 -31.41 7.40
N ASP A 148 1.00 -31.71 8.64
CA ASP A 148 0.08 -31.57 9.78
C ASP A 148 0.13 -30.19 10.44
N ARG A 149 1.33 -29.60 10.57
CA ARG A 149 1.54 -28.35 11.33
C ARG A 149 1.76 -27.15 10.41
N GLU A 150 2.54 -27.31 9.34
CA GLU A 150 2.95 -26.16 8.53
C GLU A 150 1.76 -25.45 7.86
N ALA A 151 0.73 -26.19 7.44
CA ALA A 151 -0.43 -25.63 6.76
C ALA A 151 -1.20 -24.60 7.61
N GLU A 152 -1.39 -24.87 8.91
CA GLU A 152 -2.09 -23.96 9.82
C GLU A 152 -1.29 -22.66 10.02
N HIS A 153 0.01 -22.78 10.28
CA HIS A 153 0.87 -21.62 10.48
C HIS A 153 1.01 -20.78 9.21
N LEU A 154 1.07 -21.43 8.04
CA LEU A 154 1.10 -20.74 6.76
C LEU A 154 -0.20 -19.97 6.50
N ALA A 155 -1.36 -20.59 6.72
CA ALA A 155 -2.65 -19.91 6.60
C ALA A 155 -2.77 -18.73 7.58
N ALA A 156 -2.26 -18.90 8.79
CA ALA A 156 -2.24 -17.87 9.81
C ALA A 156 -1.33 -16.68 9.43
N LEU A 157 -0.18 -16.94 8.80
CA LEU A 157 0.71 -15.91 8.27
C LEU A 157 0.07 -15.20 7.06
N ASP A 158 -0.46 -15.97 6.10
CA ASP A 158 -1.10 -15.44 4.89
C ASP A 158 -2.29 -14.54 5.23
N GLY A 159 -3.14 -14.93 6.17
CA GLY A 159 -4.28 -14.13 6.62
C GLY A 159 -3.86 -12.81 7.27
N ARG A 160 -2.74 -12.79 8.01
CA ARG A 160 -2.19 -11.55 8.58
C ARG A 160 -1.61 -10.64 7.50
N MET A 161 -0.90 -11.20 6.53
CA MET A 161 -0.38 -10.44 5.39
C MET A 161 -1.51 -9.89 4.52
N GLU A 162 -2.58 -10.66 4.32
CA GLU A 162 -3.78 -10.22 3.63
C GLU A 162 -4.45 -9.04 4.32
N LYS A 163 -4.65 -9.12 5.64
CA LYS A 163 -5.23 -8.02 6.44
C LYS A 163 -4.44 -6.72 6.29
N ILE A 164 -3.09 -6.78 6.34
CA ILE A 164 -2.21 -5.62 6.10
C ILE A 164 -2.41 -5.06 4.69
N GLY A 165 -2.46 -5.95 3.68
CA GLY A 165 -2.68 -5.57 2.28
C GLY A 165 -4.04 -4.93 2.05
N GLU A 166 -5.11 -5.48 2.61
CA GLU A 166 -6.47 -4.94 2.52
C GLU A 166 -6.57 -3.56 3.16
N PHE A 167 -5.96 -3.36 4.32
CA PHE A 167 -5.91 -2.03 4.95
C PHE A 167 -5.18 -1.02 4.05
N ALA A 168 -4.04 -1.42 3.46
CA ALA A 168 -3.31 -0.56 2.54
C ALA A 168 -4.13 -0.22 1.29
N ALA A 169 -4.79 -1.21 0.68
CA ALA A 169 -5.68 -1.00 -0.45
C ALA A 169 -6.83 -0.04 -0.10
N PHE A 170 -7.49 -0.27 1.04
CA PHE A 170 -8.54 0.62 1.54
C PHE A 170 -8.02 2.06 1.74
N LYS A 171 -6.81 2.22 2.29
CA LYS A 171 -6.22 3.55 2.49
C LYS A 171 -5.88 4.24 1.17
N ALA A 172 -5.40 3.50 0.17
CA ALA A 172 -5.18 4.00 -1.18
C ALA A 172 -6.49 4.53 -1.79
N ASP A 173 -7.58 3.76 -1.68
CA ASP A 173 -8.90 4.14 -2.19
C ASP A 173 -9.43 5.40 -1.51
N GLN A 174 -9.26 5.53 -0.19
CA GLN A 174 -9.64 6.75 0.53
C GLN A 174 -8.89 7.98 0.02
N LEU A 175 -7.57 7.89 -0.13
CA LEU A 175 -6.75 8.99 -0.65
C LEU A 175 -7.14 9.34 -2.09
N PHE A 176 -7.37 8.33 -2.93
CA PHE A 176 -7.82 8.52 -4.31
C PHE A 176 -9.18 9.23 -4.39
N LEU A 177 -10.14 8.86 -3.55
CA LEU A 177 -11.43 9.55 -3.48
C LEU A 177 -11.28 11.01 -3.03
N GLU A 178 -10.36 11.30 -2.11
CA GLU A 178 -10.07 12.66 -1.68
C GLU A 178 -9.40 13.50 -2.79
N VAL A 179 -8.48 12.92 -3.55
CA VAL A 179 -7.89 13.53 -4.76
C VAL A 179 -9.00 13.87 -5.75
N LYS A 180 -9.89 12.93 -6.05
CA LYS A 180 -11.02 13.13 -6.98
C LYS A 180 -11.97 14.24 -6.51
N ARG A 181 -12.28 14.29 -5.22
CA ARG A 181 -13.12 15.36 -4.64
C ARG A 181 -12.43 16.72 -4.75
N THR A 182 -11.17 16.82 -4.36
CA THR A 182 -10.40 18.08 -4.41
C THR A 182 -10.27 18.58 -5.84
N GLY A 183 -10.04 17.69 -6.80
CA GLY A 183 -10.03 18.01 -8.23
C GLY A 183 -11.39 18.49 -8.75
N ARG A 184 -12.48 17.82 -8.38
CA ARG A 184 -13.85 18.27 -8.74
C ARG A 184 -14.17 19.65 -8.17
N GLU A 185 -13.85 19.90 -6.91
CA GLU A 185 -14.03 21.21 -6.26
C GLU A 185 -13.16 22.32 -6.87
N ALA A 186 -12.01 21.98 -7.46
CA ALA A 186 -11.20 22.93 -8.22
C ALA A 186 -11.88 23.31 -9.56
N ILE A 187 -12.56 22.36 -10.20
CA ILE A 187 -13.19 22.54 -11.52
C ILE A 187 -14.63 23.11 -11.39
N SER A 188 -15.37 22.79 -10.32
CA SER A 188 -16.79 23.13 -10.17
C SER A 188 -17.08 24.59 -9.82
N VAL A 189 -16.07 25.41 -9.51
CA VAL A 189 -16.24 26.86 -9.30
C VAL A 189 -16.70 27.60 -10.58
N LYS A 190 -16.83 26.90 -11.72
CA LYS A 190 -17.13 27.51 -13.03
C LYS A 190 -18.19 26.78 -13.86
N ARG A 191 -19.34 26.42 -13.29
CA ARG A 191 -20.56 26.28 -14.10
C ARG A 191 -21.47 27.49 -13.85
N PRO A 192 -21.48 28.51 -14.72
CA PRO A 192 -22.55 29.49 -14.67
C PRO A 192 -23.87 28.73 -14.84
N SER A 193 -24.79 28.92 -13.91
CA SER A 193 -26.17 28.44 -13.99
C SER A 193 -26.74 28.85 -15.34
N SER A 194 -26.99 27.87 -16.22
CA SER A 194 -27.70 28.10 -17.47
C SER A 194 -29.02 28.81 -17.15
N PRO A 195 -29.32 29.97 -17.77
CA PRO A 195 -30.63 30.56 -17.61
C PRO A 195 -31.63 29.55 -18.16
N GLY A 196 -32.61 29.18 -17.32
CA GLY A 196 -33.70 28.33 -17.74
C GLY A 196 -34.35 28.92 -18.99
N ARG A 197 -34.54 28.07 -20.00
CA ARG A 197 -35.45 28.38 -21.11
C ARG A 197 -36.84 28.63 -20.51
N MET A 198 -37.19 29.90 -20.31
CA MET A 198 -38.59 30.28 -20.25
C MET A 198 -39.16 30.13 -21.67
N ARG A 199 -40.38 29.63 -21.67
CA ARG A 199 -41.19 29.21 -22.82
C ARG A 199 -41.40 30.33 -23.83
#